data_AF-A0A8T2A1E3-F1
#
_entry.id   AF-A0A8T2A1E3-F1
#
_cell.length_a   1.000
_cell.length_b   1.000
_cell.length_c   1.000
_cell.angle_alpha   90.00
_cell.angle_beta   90.00
_cell.angle_gamma   90.00
#
_symmetry.space_group_name_H-M   'P 1'
#
loop_
_entity.id
_entity.type
_entity.pdbx_description
1 polymer ?
#
loop_
_entity_poly.entity_id
_entity_poly.type
_entity_poly.pdbx_seq_one_letter_code
_entity_poly.pdbx_strand_id
1 'polypeptide(L)'
;MKLKLKLLLLLLFILNHHVDSGSIVKFLPGFEGPLPFELETGYIGIGEKEEVQSFYYFIKSENNPKEDPLLLWLSGGPGCSSITGLLFENGPLALKSEVYNGSVPSLVSTTYSWTKTANIIFLDQPVGAGFSYSRSSLIDTPTDTGEVKNIHEFLQKWLSKHPQFSSNPFYASGDSYSGMIVPALVQEISKGNYICCNPPINLQGYILGNPITSIEDQNYRVPFSHGMALISDELYESIRRACNGNYFNVDSRNTKCLKLIEEYHKIATRHLLTAL
;
A
#
# COMPACT_ATOMS: atom_id res chain seq x y z
N MET A 1 -53.06 8.26 10.94
CA MET A 1 -52.18 7.42 10.08
C MET A 1 -50.81 8.06 9.78
N LYS A 2 -50.72 9.37 9.49
CA LYS A 2 -49.45 10.04 9.10
C LYS A 2 -48.36 10.11 10.18
N LEU A 3 -48.71 10.22 11.46
CA LEU A 3 -47.73 10.38 12.55
C LEU A 3 -47.02 9.05 12.91
N LYS A 4 -47.76 7.93 12.89
CA LYS A 4 -47.20 6.59 13.08
C LYS A 4 -46.21 6.22 11.98
N LEU A 5 -46.49 6.61 10.73
CA LEU A 5 -45.59 6.36 9.60
C LEU A 5 -44.28 7.15 9.73
N LYS A 6 -44.34 8.44 10.12
CA LYS A 6 -43.14 9.24 10.38
C LYS A 6 -42.30 8.70 11.54
N LEU A 7 -42.96 8.25 12.62
CA LEU A 7 -42.27 7.65 13.76
C LEU A 7 -41.63 6.30 13.39
N LEU A 8 -42.28 5.50 12.56
CA LEU A 8 -41.75 4.24 12.04
C LEU A 8 -40.53 4.48 11.14
N LEU A 9 -40.57 5.49 10.25
CA LEU A 9 -39.42 5.91 9.46
C LEU A 9 -38.27 6.40 10.33
N LEU A 10 -38.54 7.19 11.37
CA LEU A 10 -37.51 7.66 12.30
C LEU A 10 -36.89 6.50 13.09
N LEU A 11 -37.69 5.51 13.52
CA LEU A 11 -37.18 4.30 14.16
C LEU A 11 -36.36 3.44 13.19
N LEU A 12 -36.72 3.36 11.90
CA LEU A 12 -35.92 2.68 10.87
C LEU A 12 -34.56 3.35 10.65
N PHE A 13 -34.47 4.68 10.78
CA PHE A 13 -33.19 5.40 10.77
C PHE A 13 -32.35 5.12 12.04
N ILE A 14 -32.98 4.90 13.19
CA ILE A 14 -32.29 4.63 14.48
C ILE A 14 -31.92 3.15 14.63
N LEU A 15 -32.66 2.24 13.97
CA LEU A 15 -32.43 0.78 13.95
C LEU A 15 -31.53 0.31 12.81
N ASN A 16 -31.03 1.22 11.97
CA ASN A 16 -29.84 0.92 11.18
C ASN A 16 -28.68 0.78 12.15
N HIS A 17 -28.50 -0.42 12.69
CA HIS A 17 -27.19 -0.88 13.09
C HIS A 17 -26.32 -0.75 11.83
N HIS A 18 -25.57 0.36 11.74
CA HIS A 18 -24.35 0.35 10.97
C HIS A 18 -23.56 -0.83 11.52
N VAL A 19 -23.55 -1.94 10.79
CA VAL A 19 -22.54 -2.97 10.97
C VAL A 19 -21.26 -2.26 10.62
N ASP A 20 -20.60 -1.74 11.65
CA ASP A 20 -19.34 -1.08 11.48
C ASP A 20 -18.36 -2.16 11.05
N SER A 21 -17.77 -1.95 9.87
CA SER A 21 -16.87 -2.94 9.30
C SER A 21 -15.45 -2.76 9.80
N GLY A 22 -15.21 -1.74 10.63
CA GLY A 22 -14.00 -1.47 11.38
C GLY A 22 -14.09 -1.96 12.83
N SER A 23 -12.94 -2.21 13.44
CA SER A 23 -12.80 -2.59 14.83
C SER A 23 -11.56 -1.95 15.43
N ILE A 24 -11.73 -1.27 16.56
CA ILE A 24 -10.63 -0.67 17.30
C ILE A 24 -9.82 -1.74 18.01
N VAL A 25 -8.54 -1.84 17.66
CA VAL A 25 -7.58 -2.75 18.26
C VAL A 25 -6.91 -2.05 19.43
N LYS A 26 -7.18 -2.52 20.65
CA LYS A 26 -6.56 -1.97 21.87
C LYS A 26 -5.29 -2.69 22.29
N PHE A 27 -5.14 -3.96 21.90
CA PHE A 27 -4.05 -4.84 22.31
C PHE A 27 -3.61 -5.68 21.12
N LEU A 28 -2.29 -5.83 20.94
CA LEU A 28 -1.70 -6.72 19.95
C LEU A 28 -0.83 -7.78 20.63
N PRO A 29 -0.88 -9.05 20.20
CA PRO A 29 0.11 -10.04 20.62
C PRO A 29 1.53 -9.52 20.37
N GLY A 30 2.41 -9.67 21.36
CA GLY A 30 3.79 -9.20 21.27
C GLY A 30 4.01 -7.75 21.70
N PHE A 31 2.97 -6.92 21.84
CA PHE A 31 3.09 -5.57 22.38
C PHE A 31 2.76 -5.54 23.88
N GLU A 32 3.60 -4.89 24.68
CA GLU A 32 3.38 -4.80 26.13
C GLU A 32 2.35 -3.73 26.49
N GLY A 33 1.20 -4.15 27.02
CA GLY A 33 0.12 -3.25 27.43
C GLY A 33 -0.80 -2.78 26.28
N PRO A 34 -1.65 -1.77 26.53
CA PRO A 34 -2.51 -1.21 25.49
C PRO A 34 -1.70 -0.39 24.48
N LEU A 35 -2.15 -0.36 23.22
CA LEU A 35 -1.52 0.47 22.19
C LEU A 35 -1.61 1.96 22.57
N PRO A 36 -0.51 2.73 22.42
CA PRO A 36 -0.49 4.17 22.74
C PRO A 36 -1.11 5.05 21.63
N PHE A 37 -1.59 4.44 20.55
CA PHE A 37 -2.26 5.08 19.43
C PHE A 37 -3.54 4.32 19.08
N GLU A 38 -4.45 4.97 18.36
CA GLU A 38 -5.69 4.33 17.94
C GLU A 38 -5.48 3.62 16.59
N LEU A 39 -5.46 2.29 16.64
CA LEU A 39 -5.47 1.41 15.47
C LEU A 39 -6.89 0.89 15.25
N GLU A 40 -7.41 1.11 14.06
CA GLU A 40 -8.62 0.51 13.54
C GLU A 40 -8.26 -0.46 12.42
N THR A 41 -8.88 -1.63 12.41
CA THR A 41 -8.77 -2.57 11.28
C THR A 41 -10.14 -2.94 10.77
N GLY A 42 -10.29 -3.10 9.47
CA GLY A 42 -11.59 -3.44 8.91
C GLY A 42 -11.56 -3.81 7.45
N TYR A 43 -12.76 -4.02 6.90
CA TYR A 43 -12.98 -4.30 5.50
C TYR A 43 -13.85 -3.24 4.83
N ILE A 44 -13.59 -2.97 3.55
CA ILE A 44 -14.50 -2.25 2.67
C ILE A 44 -14.82 -3.15 1.48
N GLY A 45 -16.10 -3.39 1.25
CA GLY A 45 -16.58 -4.15 0.11
C GLY A 45 -16.53 -3.33 -1.18
N ILE A 46 -15.94 -3.88 -2.23
CA ILE A 46 -15.76 -3.24 -3.55
C ILE A 46 -16.63 -3.93 -4.60
N GLY A 47 -17.18 -3.13 -5.51
CA GLY A 47 -18.20 -3.54 -6.48
C GLY A 47 -19.62 -3.54 -5.89
N GLU A 48 -20.62 -3.64 -6.76
CA GLU A 48 -22.05 -3.58 -6.38
C GLU A 48 -22.47 -4.73 -5.45
N LYS A 49 -21.87 -5.91 -5.64
CA LYS A 49 -22.10 -7.11 -4.83
C LYS A 49 -21.07 -7.29 -3.73
N GLU A 50 -20.18 -6.30 -3.53
CA GLU A 50 -19.09 -6.35 -2.57
C GLU A 50 -18.24 -7.63 -2.70
N GLU A 51 -17.95 -8.03 -3.94
CA GLU A 51 -17.29 -9.30 -4.23
C GLU A 51 -15.84 -9.29 -3.76
N VAL A 52 -15.21 -8.12 -3.77
CA VAL A 52 -13.88 -7.90 -3.19
C VAL A 52 -14.04 -7.29 -1.81
N GLN A 53 -13.27 -7.79 -0.85
CA GLN A 53 -13.20 -7.30 0.52
C GLN A 53 -11.78 -6.79 0.77
N SER A 54 -11.61 -5.46 0.68
CA SER A 54 -10.33 -4.80 0.87
C SER A 54 -10.09 -4.54 2.36
N PHE A 55 -9.06 -5.17 2.91
CA PHE A 55 -8.64 -5.00 4.29
C PHE A 55 -7.75 -3.78 4.47
N TYR A 56 -7.93 -3.07 5.58
CA TYR A 56 -7.09 -1.92 5.91
C TYR A 56 -6.69 -1.92 7.39
N TYR A 57 -5.55 -1.28 7.65
CA TYR A 57 -5.14 -0.82 8.96
C TYR A 57 -5.20 0.71 8.92
N PHE A 58 -5.99 1.33 9.77
CA PHE A 58 -6.08 2.77 9.90
C PHE A 58 -5.51 3.20 11.24
N ILE A 59 -4.54 4.11 11.23
CA ILE A 59 -3.96 4.67 12.44
C ILE A 59 -4.17 6.17 12.42
N LYS A 60 -4.82 6.69 13.47
CA LYS A 60 -5.01 8.12 13.64
C LYS A 60 -3.69 8.82 13.91
N SER A 61 -3.60 10.07 13.46
CA SER A 61 -2.48 10.93 13.85
C SER A 61 -2.40 11.03 15.37
N GLU A 62 -1.18 10.93 15.90
CA GLU A 62 -0.86 11.10 17.32
C GLU A 62 -0.81 12.57 17.74
N ASN A 63 -0.83 13.51 16.78
CA ASN A 63 -0.84 14.95 17.02
C ASN A 63 -2.26 15.54 16.99
N ASN A 64 -2.79 15.88 15.80
CA ASN A 64 -4.15 16.39 15.64
C ASN A 64 -4.88 15.67 14.50
N PRO A 65 -5.53 14.52 14.75
CA PRO A 65 -6.15 13.72 13.70
C PRO A 65 -7.26 14.46 12.91
N LYS A 66 -7.82 15.54 13.46
CA LYS A 66 -8.85 16.34 12.76
C LYS A 66 -8.27 17.28 11.70
N GLU A 67 -7.03 17.71 11.84
CA GLU A 67 -6.39 18.69 10.95
C GLU A 67 -5.25 18.07 10.13
N ASP A 68 -4.57 17.09 10.71
CA ASP A 68 -3.44 16.40 10.08
C ASP A 68 -3.89 15.64 8.83
N PRO A 69 -3.03 15.54 7.79
CA PRO A 69 -3.39 14.92 6.53
C PRO A 69 -3.87 13.47 6.68
N LEU A 70 -4.71 13.04 5.73
CA LEU A 70 -5.05 11.63 5.51
C LEU A 70 -4.14 11.09 4.42
N LEU A 71 -3.32 10.10 4.76
CA LEU A 71 -2.38 9.44 3.88
C LEU A 71 -2.87 8.03 3.56
N LEU A 72 -2.96 7.68 2.28
CA LEU A 72 -3.04 6.28 1.87
C LEU A 72 -1.62 5.74 1.68
N TRP A 73 -1.28 4.61 2.29
CA TRP A 73 -0.03 3.89 2.06
C TRP A 73 -0.29 2.56 1.34
N LEU A 74 0.40 2.35 0.22
CA LEU A 74 0.35 1.15 -0.60
C LEU A 74 1.75 0.51 -0.69
N SER A 75 1.95 -0.63 -0.05
CA SER A 75 3.15 -1.43 -0.29
C SER A 75 3.15 -2.03 -1.71
N GLY A 76 4.32 -2.08 -2.35
CA GLY A 76 4.47 -2.57 -3.73
C GLY A 76 4.42 -4.10 -3.89
N GLY A 77 5.41 -4.67 -4.59
CA GLY A 77 5.48 -6.10 -4.91
C GLY A 77 5.49 -6.36 -6.42
N PRO A 78 4.34 -6.53 -7.09
CA PRO A 78 2.94 -6.35 -6.61
C PRO A 78 2.43 -7.46 -5.67
N GLY A 79 1.40 -7.16 -4.86
CA GLY A 79 0.76 -8.15 -3.97
C GLY A 79 1.31 -8.24 -2.56
N CYS A 80 2.28 -7.39 -2.19
CA CYS A 80 2.75 -7.31 -0.81
C CYS A 80 1.69 -6.66 0.08
N SER A 81 1.56 -7.15 1.31
CA SER A 81 0.67 -6.52 2.29
C SER A 81 1.25 -5.19 2.78
N SER A 82 0.38 -4.20 3.00
CA SER A 82 0.76 -2.92 3.57
C SER A 82 1.10 -2.99 5.06
N ILE A 83 0.97 -4.17 5.68
CA ILE A 83 1.52 -4.42 7.01
C ILE A 83 3.05 -4.27 7.04
N THR A 84 3.74 -4.41 5.90
CA THR A 84 5.19 -4.17 5.84
C THR A 84 5.50 -2.71 6.14
N GLY A 85 4.76 -1.78 5.54
CA GLY A 85 4.88 -0.36 5.80
C GLY A 85 4.62 -0.03 7.26
N LEU A 86 3.59 -0.67 7.84
CA LEU A 86 3.20 -0.49 9.23
C LEU A 86 4.27 -0.96 10.23
N LEU A 87 4.93 -2.10 9.97
CA LEU A 87 5.85 -2.74 10.92
C LEU A 87 7.34 -2.45 10.68
N PHE A 88 7.74 -2.10 9.47
CA PHE A 88 9.15 -2.00 9.09
C PHE A 88 9.55 -0.64 8.51
N GLU A 89 8.58 0.23 8.19
CA GLU A 89 8.87 1.46 7.44
C GLU A 89 8.40 2.69 8.22
N ASN A 90 7.12 3.04 8.14
CA ASN A 90 6.60 4.33 8.58
C ASN A 90 5.40 4.27 9.54
N GLY A 91 5.00 3.07 9.97
CA GLY A 91 4.02 2.91 11.04
C GLY A 91 4.61 3.09 12.45
N PRO A 92 3.76 3.09 13.49
CA PRO A 92 4.16 3.33 14.88
C PRO A 92 4.65 2.09 15.62
N LEU A 93 4.76 0.95 14.94
CA LEU A 93 5.22 -0.31 15.48
C LEU A 93 6.51 -0.74 14.80
N ALA A 94 7.36 -1.41 15.57
CA ALA A 94 8.53 -2.11 15.06
C ALA A 94 8.60 -3.50 15.70
N LEU A 95 9.09 -4.48 14.93
CA LEU A 95 9.51 -5.74 15.50
C LEU A 95 10.82 -5.55 16.26
N LYS A 96 10.87 -6.05 17.49
CA LYS A 96 12.10 -6.04 18.27
C LYS A 96 13.09 -7.00 17.64
N SER A 97 14.29 -6.50 17.33
CA SER A 97 15.37 -7.34 16.80
C SER A 97 15.93 -8.23 17.91
N GLU A 98 15.46 -9.47 17.96
CA GLU A 98 15.90 -10.51 18.88
C GLU A 98 15.94 -11.86 18.18
N VAL A 99 16.76 -12.79 18.68
CA VAL A 99 16.87 -14.13 18.09
C VAL A 99 15.53 -14.83 18.24
N TYR A 100 14.94 -15.23 17.10
CA TYR A 100 13.66 -15.92 17.10
C TYR A 100 13.76 -17.23 17.88
N ASN A 101 12.99 -17.32 18.96
CA ASN A 101 12.98 -18.44 19.89
C ASN A 101 11.74 -19.34 19.73
N GLY A 102 10.91 -19.09 18.71
CA GLY A 102 9.65 -19.79 18.48
C GLY A 102 8.42 -19.17 19.16
N SER A 103 8.57 -18.10 19.95
CA SER A 103 7.42 -17.38 20.53
C SER A 103 6.87 -16.31 19.59
N VAL A 104 5.72 -15.72 19.94
CA VAL A 104 5.21 -14.52 19.27
C VAL A 104 6.32 -13.45 19.29
N PRO A 105 6.69 -12.85 18.14
CA PRO A 105 7.68 -11.78 18.10
C PRO A 105 7.25 -10.57 18.95
N SER A 106 8.20 -9.99 19.67
CA SER A 106 7.93 -8.78 20.46
C SER A 106 7.77 -7.56 19.56
N LEU A 107 6.77 -6.74 19.83
CA LEU A 107 6.49 -5.46 19.19
C LEU A 107 6.84 -4.32 20.15
N VAL A 108 7.42 -3.26 19.61
CA VAL A 108 7.73 -2.03 20.35
C VAL A 108 7.25 -0.81 19.57
N SER A 109 7.00 0.30 20.26
CA SER A 109 6.71 1.57 19.59
C SER A 109 7.97 2.19 18.99
N THR A 110 7.81 2.91 17.88
CA THR A 110 8.89 3.70 17.27
C THR A 110 8.60 5.20 17.36
N THR A 111 9.65 6.01 17.52
CA THR A 111 9.57 7.48 17.47
C THR A 111 9.63 8.04 16.05
N TYR A 112 9.93 7.21 15.05
CA TYR A 112 10.12 7.62 13.65
C TYR A 112 8.86 7.46 12.79
N SER A 113 7.72 7.14 13.42
CA SER A 113 6.44 6.94 12.73
C SER A 113 5.96 8.19 12.02
N TRP A 114 5.41 8.02 10.82
CA TRP A 114 4.71 9.10 10.13
C TRP A 114 3.36 9.42 10.77
N THR A 115 2.82 8.51 11.58
CA THR A 115 1.60 8.75 12.38
C THR A 115 1.75 9.86 13.41
N LYS A 116 2.97 10.35 13.66
CA LYS A 116 3.19 11.55 14.48
C LYS A 116 2.56 12.80 13.90
N THR A 117 2.33 12.85 12.58
CA THR A 117 1.82 14.04 11.88
C THR A 117 0.80 13.72 10.78
N ALA A 118 0.29 12.47 10.71
CA ALA A 118 -0.65 12.06 9.68
C ALA A 118 -1.57 10.95 10.17
N ASN A 119 -2.80 10.96 9.69
CA ASN A 119 -3.68 9.80 9.74
C ASN A 119 -3.31 8.88 8.56
N ILE A 120 -3.05 7.60 8.79
CA ILE A 120 -2.54 6.71 7.74
C ILE A 120 -3.46 5.50 7.56
N ILE A 121 -3.90 5.27 6.33
CA ILE A 121 -4.57 4.05 5.88
C ILE A 121 -3.53 3.17 5.18
N PHE A 122 -3.13 2.06 5.80
CA PHE A 122 -2.37 1.00 5.16
C PHE A 122 -3.35 0.03 4.50
N LEU A 123 -3.37 0.00 3.18
CA LEU A 123 -4.36 -0.78 2.42
C LEU A 123 -3.71 -2.05 1.84
N ASP A 124 -4.28 -3.21 2.15
CA ASP A 124 -3.88 -4.45 1.50
C ASP A 124 -4.53 -4.53 0.11
N GLN A 125 -3.71 -4.44 -0.94
CA GLN A 125 -4.16 -4.52 -2.33
C GLN A 125 -3.06 -5.13 -3.22
N PRO A 126 -3.41 -5.84 -4.31
CA PRO A 126 -4.75 -6.24 -4.74
C PRO A 126 -5.39 -7.34 -3.87
N VAL A 127 -6.53 -7.89 -4.32
CA VAL A 127 -7.11 -9.13 -3.77
C VAL A 127 -6.02 -10.21 -3.61
N GLY A 128 -5.96 -10.82 -2.43
CA GLY A 128 -4.96 -11.82 -2.08
C GLY A 128 -3.72 -11.26 -1.38
N ALA A 129 -3.50 -9.95 -1.40
CA ALA A 129 -2.49 -9.30 -0.56
C ALA A 129 -2.97 -9.28 0.90
N GLY A 130 -2.11 -9.74 1.82
CA GLY A 130 -2.39 -9.72 3.26
C GLY A 130 -3.73 -10.37 3.61
N PHE A 131 -4.65 -9.59 4.16
CA PHE A 131 -5.98 -10.07 4.55
C PHE A 131 -7.09 -9.74 3.53
N SER A 132 -6.78 -9.05 2.44
CA SER A 132 -7.76 -8.75 1.38
C SER A 132 -8.13 -10.00 0.59
N TYR A 133 -9.42 -10.20 0.34
CA TYR A 133 -9.92 -11.42 -0.31
C TYR A 133 -11.11 -11.16 -1.24
N SER A 134 -11.45 -12.16 -2.05
CA SER A 134 -12.67 -12.17 -2.86
C SER A 134 -13.67 -13.21 -2.35
N ARG A 135 -14.96 -12.85 -2.36
CA ARG A 135 -16.10 -13.74 -2.10
C ARG A 135 -16.46 -14.56 -3.33
N SER A 136 -16.00 -14.17 -4.52
CA SER A 136 -16.19 -14.90 -5.76
C SER A 136 -15.11 -15.96 -5.97
N SER A 137 -15.51 -17.13 -6.44
CA SER A 137 -14.58 -18.19 -6.89
C SER A 137 -13.94 -17.89 -8.25
N LEU A 138 -14.49 -16.93 -9.00
CA LEU A 138 -13.95 -16.44 -10.26
C LEU A 138 -13.20 -15.14 -9.99
N ILE A 139 -11.93 -15.26 -9.63
CA ILE A 139 -11.06 -14.10 -9.46
C ILE A 139 -10.40 -13.83 -10.81
N ASP A 140 -10.82 -12.77 -11.50
CA ASP A 140 -10.07 -12.25 -12.63
C ASP A 140 -8.69 -11.84 -12.17
N THR A 141 -7.67 -12.05 -13.01
CA THR A 141 -6.32 -11.61 -12.70
C THR A 141 -6.32 -10.08 -12.51
N PRO A 142 -5.85 -9.56 -11.35
CA PRO A 142 -5.81 -8.13 -11.11
C PRO A 142 -5.01 -7.41 -12.21
N THR A 143 -5.48 -6.23 -12.59
CA THR A 143 -4.80 -5.35 -13.55
C THR A 143 -4.58 -4.00 -12.91
N ASP A 144 -3.50 -3.29 -13.27
CA ASP A 144 -3.19 -1.97 -12.70
C ASP A 144 -4.38 -1.01 -12.82
N THR A 145 -5.06 -0.99 -13.98
CA THR A 145 -6.25 -0.15 -14.19
C THR A 145 -7.47 -0.58 -13.36
N GLY A 146 -7.61 -1.88 -13.11
CA GLY A 146 -8.67 -2.41 -12.25
C GLY A 146 -8.42 -2.03 -10.80
N GLU A 147 -7.18 -2.17 -10.33
CA GLU A 147 -6.80 -1.83 -8.97
C GLU A 147 -6.92 -0.33 -8.69
N VAL A 148 -6.54 0.53 -9.63
CA VAL A 148 -6.77 1.98 -9.52
C VAL A 148 -8.25 2.30 -9.25
N LYS A 149 -9.18 1.64 -9.96
CA LYS A 149 -10.62 1.84 -9.76
C LYS A 149 -11.09 1.28 -8.42
N ASN A 150 -10.61 0.09 -8.06
CA ASN A 150 -10.94 -0.54 -6.77
C ASN A 150 -10.48 0.32 -5.59
N ILE A 151 -9.28 0.89 -5.66
CA ILE A 151 -8.75 1.76 -4.61
C ILE A 151 -9.50 3.10 -4.56
N HIS A 152 -9.87 3.67 -5.71
CA HIS A 152 -10.71 4.88 -5.71
C HIS A 152 -12.10 4.61 -5.09
N GLU A 153 -12.74 3.49 -5.42
CA GLU A 153 -14.00 3.08 -4.80
C GLU A 153 -13.85 2.81 -3.29
N PHE A 154 -12.74 2.16 -2.89
CA PHE A 154 -12.37 1.96 -1.49
C PHE A 154 -12.34 3.29 -0.75
N LEU A 155 -11.63 4.29 -1.27
CA LEU A 155 -11.51 5.60 -0.62
C LEU A 155 -12.86 6.30 -0.47
N GLN A 156 -13.69 6.28 -1.52
CA GLN A 156 -15.03 6.86 -1.49
C GLN A 156 -15.92 6.20 -0.42
N LYS A 157 -15.93 4.87 -0.38
CA LYS A 157 -16.71 4.11 0.61
C LYS A 157 -16.14 4.27 2.02
N TRP A 158 -14.82 4.30 2.17
CA TRP A 158 -14.16 4.46 3.47
C TRP A 158 -14.45 5.85 4.04
N LEU A 159 -14.32 6.92 3.25
CA LEU A 159 -14.65 8.30 3.68
C LEU A 159 -16.14 8.48 3.98
N SER A 160 -17.03 7.76 3.28
CA SER A 160 -18.46 7.73 3.62
C SER A 160 -18.72 7.15 5.01
N LYS A 161 -17.94 6.14 5.42
CA LYS A 161 -17.98 5.57 6.78
C LYS A 161 -17.22 6.41 7.81
N HIS A 162 -16.25 7.22 7.37
CA HIS A 162 -15.44 8.08 8.23
C HIS A 162 -15.52 9.56 7.82
N PRO A 163 -16.72 10.16 7.86
CA PRO A 163 -16.95 11.50 7.32
C PRO A 163 -16.14 12.60 8.02
N GLN A 164 -15.65 12.34 9.23
CA GLN A 164 -14.76 13.24 9.97
C GLN A 164 -13.40 13.47 9.27
N PHE A 165 -12.99 12.60 8.35
CA PHE A 165 -11.73 12.75 7.60
C PHE A 165 -11.91 13.35 6.20
N SER A 166 -13.15 13.61 5.76
CA SER A 166 -13.44 14.10 4.40
C SER A 166 -12.84 15.48 4.11
N SER A 167 -12.62 16.30 5.14
CA SER A 167 -11.97 17.61 4.99
C SER A 167 -10.44 17.55 5.07
N ASN A 168 -9.86 16.45 5.56
CA ASN A 168 -8.42 16.36 5.77
C ASN A 168 -7.69 16.43 4.42
N PRO A 169 -6.55 17.14 4.33
CA PRO A 169 -5.69 17.10 3.15
C PRO A 169 -5.33 15.65 2.80
N PHE A 170 -5.68 15.18 1.61
CA PHE A 170 -5.45 13.80 1.20
C PHE A 170 -4.20 13.66 0.34
N TYR A 171 -3.35 12.70 0.68
CA TYR A 171 -2.18 12.30 -0.10
C TYR A 171 -2.20 10.81 -0.37
N ALA A 172 -1.96 10.41 -1.62
CA ALA A 172 -1.70 9.02 -1.95
C ALA A 172 -0.21 8.71 -1.83
N SER A 173 0.16 7.55 -1.32
CA SER A 173 1.57 7.19 -1.17
C SER A 173 1.82 5.70 -1.27
N GLY A 174 3.06 5.33 -1.54
CA GLY A 174 3.49 3.94 -1.58
C GLY A 174 4.91 3.81 -2.06
N ASP A 175 5.39 2.57 -2.10
CA ASP A 175 6.75 2.24 -2.48
C ASP A 175 6.81 1.23 -3.65
N SER A 176 7.99 1.07 -4.25
CA SER A 176 8.25 -0.02 -5.19
C SER A 176 7.25 -0.05 -6.36
N TYR A 177 6.56 -1.16 -6.62
CA TYR A 177 5.58 -1.29 -7.71
C TYR A 177 4.38 -0.32 -7.58
N SER A 178 4.10 0.20 -6.37
CA SER A 178 3.07 1.24 -6.18
C SER A 178 3.38 2.52 -6.95
N GLY A 179 4.61 2.71 -7.44
CA GLY A 179 4.96 3.75 -8.41
C GLY A 179 4.15 3.71 -9.71
N MET A 180 3.63 2.55 -10.12
CA MET A 180 2.72 2.41 -11.27
C MET A 180 1.27 2.75 -10.89
N ILE A 181 0.87 2.47 -9.65
CA ILE A 181 -0.52 2.55 -9.17
C ILE A 181 -0.86 3.95 -8.65
N VAL A 182 -0.02 4.53 -7.78
CA VAL A 182 -0.30 5.79 -7.07
C VAL A 182 -0.51 6.97 -8.03
N PRO A 183 0.33 7.22 -9.06
CA PRO A 183 0.09 8.31 -10.00
C PRO A 183 -1.20 8.14 -10.80
N ALA A 184 -1.52 6.90 -11.21
CA ALA A 184 -2.75 6.58 -11.92
C ALA A 184 -3.98 6.78 -11.01
N LEU A 185 -3.88 6.41 -9.74
CA LEU A 185 -4.91 6.66 -8.71
C LEU A 185 -5.16 8.16 -8.49
N VAL A 186 -4.10 8.97 -8.37
CA VAL A 186 -4.24 10.42 -8.23
C VAL A 186 -4.96 11.01 -9.44
N GLN A 187 -4.65 10.53 -10.65
CA GLN A 187 -5.36 10.96 -11.85
C GLN A 187 -6.84 10.54 -11.82
N GLU A 188 -7.13 9.31 -11.40
CA GLU A 188 -8.50 8.79 -11.27
C GLU A 188 -9.32 9.59 -10.25
N ILE A 189 -8.76 9.89 -9.08
CA ILE A 189 -9.40 10.73 -8.05
C ILE A 189 -9.63 12.15 -8.59
N SER A 190 -8.63 12.74 -9.22
CA SER A 190 -8.73 14.08 -9.80
C SER A 190 -9.87 14.16 -10.81
N LYS A 191 -9.98 13.21 -11.74
CA LYS A 191 -11.10 13.11 -12.68
C LYS A 191 -12.43 12.87 -11.97
N GLY A 192 -12.45 11.96 -11.00
CA GLY A 192 -13.63 11.60 -10.21
C GLY A 192 -14.26 12.80 -9.49
N ASN A 193 -13.41 13.64 -8.89
CA ASN A 193 -13.81 14.87 -8.21
C ASN A 193 -14.54 15.88 -9.13
N TYR A 194 -14.25 15.88 -10.44
CA TYR A 194 -14.92 16.77 -11.40
C TYR A 194 -16.14 16.15 -12.07
N ILE A 195 -16.19 14.83 -12.23
CA ILE A 195 -17.15 14.16 -13.13
C ILE A 195 -18.33 13.53 -12.39
N CYS A 196 -18.09 12.78 -11.30
CA CYS A 196 -19.09 11.86 -10.77
C CYS A 196 -19.24 11.90 -9.25
N CYS A 197 -18.14 12.07 -8.55
CA CYS A 197 -17.96 11.36 -7.30
C CYS A 197 -17.97 12.36 -6.14
N ASN A 198 -19.09 12.36 -5.41
CA ASN A 198 -19.35 13.23 -4.28
C ASN A 198 -19.43 12.43 -2.97
N PRO A 199 -18.85 12.95 -1.86
CA PRO A 199 -18.08 14.19 -1.79
C PRO A 199 -16.71 14.06 -2.49
N PRO A 200 -16.15 15.17 -3.01
CA PRO A 200 -14.81 15.14 -3.57
C PRO A 200 -13.78 14.81 -2.50
N ILE A 201 -12.75 14.04 -2.87
CA ILE A 201 -11.60 13.78 -2.01
C ILE A 201 -10.72 15.03 -2.03
N ASN A 202 -10.31 15.55 -0.86
CA ASN A 202 -9.46 16.75 -0.73
C ASN A 202 -7.99 16.49 -1.14
N LEU A 203 -7.78 16.02 -2.37
CA LEU A 203 -6.51 15.59 -2.94
C LEU A 203 -5.52 16.76 -3.04
N GLN A 204 -4.35 16.60 -2.43
CA GLN A 204 -3.26 17.57 -2.45
C GLN A 204 -2.03 17.09 -3.25
N GLY A 205 -1.78 15.78 -3.28
CA GLY A 205 -0.63 15.24 -4.01
C GLY A 205 -0.36 13.77 -3.70
N TYR A 206 0.88 13.35 -3.99
CA TYR A 206 1.33 12.00 -3.70
C TYR A 206 2.82 11.91 -3.38
N ILE A 207 3.22 10.80 -2.75
CA ILE A 207 4.59 10.51 -2.31
C ILE A 207 4.98 9.12 -2.80
N LEU A 208 6.18 8.97 -3.37
CA LEU A 208 6.69 7.67 -3.83
C LEU A 208 8.06 7.37 -3.20
N GLY A 209 8.18 6.20 -2.57
CA GLY A 209 9.44 5.67 -2.06
C GLY A 209 10.05 4.65 -3.04
N ASN A 210 11.24 4.92 -3.57
CA ASN A 210 11.95 4.02 -4.49
C ASN A 210 11.05 3.36 -5.57
N PRO A 211 10.24 4.16 -6.30
CA PRO A 211 9.21 3.62 -7.17
C PRO A 211 9.78 2.94 -8.43
N ILE A 212 9.00 2.02 -8.99
CA ILE A 212 9.05 1.74 -10.44
C ILE A 212 8.24 2.83 -11.13
N THR A 213 8.88 3.62 -12.00
CA THR A 213 8.18 4.66 -12.78
C THR A 213 8.04 4.30 -14.26
N SER A 214 9.00 3.54 -14.77
CA SER A 214 8.96 2.94 -16.10
C SER A 214 9.70 1.60 -16.08
N ILE A 215 9.35 0.70 -16.99
CA ILE A 215 10.02 -0.61 -17.12
C ILE A 215 11.47 -0.43 -17.55
N GLU A 216 11.77 0.64 -18.30
CA GLU A 216 13.10 0.98 -18.77
C GLU A 216 14.06 1.34 -17.62
N ASP A 217 13.55 1.80 -16.46
CA ASP A 217 14.35 2.13 -15.27
C ASP A 217 15.21 0.95 -14.79
N GLN A 218 14.78 -0.27 -15.09
CA GLN A 218 15.49 -1.50 -14.77
C GLN A 218 16.90 -1.55 -15.38
N ASN A 219 17.13 -0.86 -16.50
CA ASN A 219 18.44 -0.78 -17.13
C ASN A 219 19.46 -0.01 -16.29
N TYR A 220 19.04 0.83 -15.33
CA TYR A 220 19.97 1.53 -14.45
C TYR A 220 20.55 0.64 -13.35
N ARG A 221 20.01 -0.56 -13.12
CA ARG A 221 20.50 -1.47 -12.09
C ARG A 221 21.95 -1.91 -12.31
N VAL A 222 22.30 -2.30 -13.54
CA VAL A 222 23.67 -2.71 -13.88
C VAL A 222 24.70 -1.58 -13.64
N PRO A 223 24.55 -0.37 -14.21
CA PRO A 223 25.49 0.72 -13.93
C PRO A 223 25.46 1.17 -12.47
N PHE A 224 24.31 1.12 -11.78
CA PHE A 224 24.25 1.40 -10.34
C PHE A 224 25.07 0.38 -9.53
N SER A 225 24.92 -0.91 -9.79
CA SER A 225 25.70 -1.96 -9.13
C SER A 225 27.19 -1.81 -9.37
N HIS A 226 27.60 -1.38 -10.56
CA HIS A 226 29.01 -1.07 -10.84
C HIS A 226 29.48 0.16 -10.06
N GLY A 227 28.72 1.24 -10.07
CA GLY A 227 29.04 2.46 -9.30
C GLY A 227 29.11 2.24 -7.78
N MET A 228 28.39 1.25 -7.27
CA MET A 228 28.42 0.83 -5.86
C MET A 228 29.43 -0.29 -5.56
N ALA A 229 30.30 -0.64 -6.53
CA ALA A 229 31.29 -1.72 -6.43
C ALA A 229 30.71 -3.10 -6.08
N LEU A 230 29.45 -3.36 -6.42
CA LEU A 230 28.79 -4.66 -6.25
C LEU A 230 29.15 -5.66 -7.36
N ILE A 231 29.70 -5.18 -8.47
CA ILE A 231 30.22 -5.98 -9.58
C ILE A 231 31.57 -5.46 -10.05
N SER A 232 32.40 -6.33 -10.63
CA SER A 232 33.73 -5.95 -11.12
C SER A 232 33.67 -5.11 -12.40
N ASP A 233 34.73 -4.33 -12.65
CA ASP A 233 34.93 -3.60 -13.91
C ASP A 233 34.86 -4.53 -15.13
N GLU A 234 35.44 -5.73 -15.02
CA GLU A 234 35.46 -6.73 -16.10
C GLU A 234 34.04 -7.20 -16.45
N LEU A 235 33.22 -7.51 -15.44
CA LEU A 235 31.84 -7.96 -15.64
C LEU A 235 30.99 -6.82 -16.21
N TYR A 236 31.11 -5.61 -15.64
CA TYR A 236 30.39 -4.44 -16.13
C TYR A 236 30.71 -4.13 -17.59
N GLU A 237 31.99 -4.05 -17.97
CA GLU A 237 32.40 -3.77 -19.34
C GLU A 237 31.96 -4.86 -20.33
N SER A 238 31.96 -6.12 -19.88
CA SER A 238 31.46 -7.25 -20.67
C SER A 238 29.96 -7.13 -20.93
N ILE A 239 29.17 -6.84 -19.88
CA ILE A 239 27.72 -6.61 -19.99
C ILE A 239 27.43 -5.41 -20.90
N ARG A 240 28.08 -4.26 -20.64
CA ARG A 240 27.90 -3.02 -21.41
C ARG A 240 28.09 -3.23 -22.91
N ARG A 241 29.15 -3.93 -23.31
CA ARG A 241 29.46 -4.22 -24.72
C ARG A 241 28.52 -5.24 -25.33
N ALA A 242 28.16 -6.29 -24.59
CA ALA A 242 27.32 -7.37 -25.12
C ALA A 242 25.84 -6.99 -25.24
N CYS A 243 25.35 -6.15 -24.31
CA CYS A 243 23.94 -5.81 -24.17
C CYS A 243 23.55 -4.46 -24.79
N ASN A 244 24.53 -3.64 -25.17
CA ASN A 244 24.32 -2.34 -25.83
C ASN A 244 23.32 -1.42 -25.09
N GLY A 245 23.44 -1.37 -23.76
CA GLY A 245 22.60 -0.52 -22.90
C GLY A 245 21.21 -1.07 -22.56
N ASN A 246 20.79 -2.19 -23.14
CA ASN A 246 19.55 -2.88 -22.77
C ASN A 246 19.87 -4.16 -21.99
N TYR A 247 19.77 -4.07 -20.67
CA TYR A 247 20.11 -5.11 -19.71
C TYR A 247 18.88 -5.86 -19.18
N PHE A 248 17.69 -5.26 -19.29
CA PHE A 248 16.46 -5.84 -18.77
C PHE A 248 15.66 -6.58 -19.84
N ASN A 249 15.28 -5.91 -20.94
CA ASN A 249 14.50 -6.52 -22.02
C ASN A 249 15.40 -7.02 -23.15
N VAL A 250 16.30 -7.94 -22.81
CA VAL A 250 17.33 -8.45 -23.72
C VAL A 250 16.71 -9.27 -24.86
N ASP A 251 17.15 -9.03 -26.10
CA ASP A 251 16.77 -9.86 -27.26
C ASP A 251 17.12 -11.33 -26.98
N SER A 252 16.13 -12.22 -27.08
CA SER A 252 16.28 -13.65 -26.78
C SER A 252 17.34 -14.35 -27.64
N ARG A 253 17.71 -13.77 -28.78
CA ARG A 253 18.77 -14.26 -29.68
C ARG A 253 20.16 -13.82 -29.23
N ASN A 254 20.29 -12.79 -28.40
CA ASN A 254 21.56 -12.32 -27.86
C ASN A 254 21.99 -13.19 -26.67
N THR A 255 22.35 -14.43 -26.95
CA THR A 255 22.73 -15.43 -25.95
C THR A 255 23.94 -15.00 -25.11
N LYS A 256 24.83 -14.18 -25.65
CA LYS A 256 25.97 -13.63 -24.91
C LYS A 256 25.52 -12.66 -23.82
N CYS A 257 24.67 -11.69 -24.16
CA CYS A 257 24.12 -10.75 -23.18
C CYS A 257 23.31 -11.50 -22.11
N LEU A 258 22.42 -12.42 -22.50
CA LEU A 258 21.60 -13.19 -21.56
C LEU A 258 22.43 -13.92 -20.51
N LYS A 259 23.52 -14.58 -20.90
CA LYS A 259 24.42 -15.27 -19.97
C LYS A 259 25.08 -14.31 -18.97
N LEU A 260 25.52 -13.15 -19.46
CA LEU A 260 26.16 -12.13 -18.62
C LEU A 260 25.16 -11.48 -17.64
N ILE A 261 23.90 -11.27 -18.06
CA ILE A 261 22.84 -10.79 -17.18
C ILE A 261 22.45 -11.84 -16.13
N GLU A 262 22.45 -13.13 -16.50
CA GLU A 262 22.25 -14.21 -15.54
C GLU A 262 23.36 -14.26 -14.48
N GLU A 263 24.62 -14.07 -14.88
CA GLU A 263 25.76 -13.95 -13.97
C GLU A 263 25.64 -12.74 -13.05
N TYR A 264 25.29 -11.58 -13.61
CA TYR A 264 24.97 -10.38 -12.84
C TYR A 264 23.90 -10.65 -11.79
N HIS A 265 22.78 -11.30 -12.14
CA HIS A 265 21.72 -11.61 -11.18
C HIS A 265 22.18 -12.54 -10.06
N LYS A 266 23.06 -13.50 -10.33
CA LYS A 266 23.63 -14.39 -9.29
C LYS A 266 24.45 -13.61 -8.27
N ILE A 267 25.17 -12.58 -8.71
CA ILE A 267 26.00 -11.74 -7.83
C ILE A 267 25.12 -10.72 -7.10
N ALA A 268 24.28 -9.98 -7.83
CA ALA A 268 23.43 -8.94 -7.27
C ALA A 268 22.47 -9.48 -6.19
N THR A 269 21.87 -10.66 -6.43
CA THR A 269 20.98 -11.30 -5.45
C THR A 269 21.71 -11.65 -4.14
N ARG A 270 22.99 -12.07 -4.21
CA ARG A 270 23.78 -12.38 -3.00
C ARG A 270 24.03 -11.15 -2.14
N HIS A 271 24.25 -9.99 -2.77
CA HIS A 271 24.48 -8.74 -2.04
C HIS A 271 23.18 -8.10 -1.55
N LEU A 272 22.10 -8.15 -2.33
CA LEU A 272 20.80 -7.58 -1.95
C LEU A 272 20.12 -8.35 -0.81
N LEU A 273 20.31 -9.67 -0.71
CA LEU A 273 19.83 -10.48 0.42
C LEU A 273 20.54 -10.17 1.75
N THR A 274 21.64 -9.42 1.73
CA THR A 274 22.36 -8.99 2.94
C THR A 274 22.06 -7.54 3.34
N ALA A 275 21.26 -6.82 2.56
CA ALA A 275 20.93 -5.40 2.76
C ALA A 275 19.46 -5.14 3.17
N LEU A 276 18.69 -6.21 3.38
CA LEU A 276 17.35 -6.22 3.98
C LEU A 276 17.38 -7.17 5.19
#